data_AF-A0A964W2S4-F1
#
_entry.id   AF-A0A964W2S4-F1
#
_cell.length_a   1.000
_cell.length_b   1.000
_cell.length_c   1.000
_cell.angle_alpha   90.00
_cell.angle_beta   90.00
_cell.angle_gamma   90.00
#
_symmetry.space_group_name_H-M   'P 1'
#
loop_
_entity.id
_entity.type
_entity.pdbx_description
1 polymer ?
#
loop_
_entity_poly.entity_id
_entity_poly.type
_entity_poly.pdbx_seq_one_letter_code
_entity_poly.pdbx_strand_id
1 'polypeptide(L)'
;MIKPIVKDILFLGQKSEEATKNDIVVIDDLIDTLRANLEHCVGLAGNMIGVKKRILVFTVGSLIVPMINPVILKKEKLYETEESCLSLIGFRKTKRYEMIEVEYLDRNFKKQKQVFTGFTAQIIQHEMDHFEGIII
;
A
#
# COMPACT_ATOMS: atom_id res chain seq x y z
N MET A 1 -1.35 11.59 12.56
CA MET A 1 -0.08 11.81 13.29
C MET A 1 1.04 11.09 12.56
N ILE A 2 2.24 11.67 12.47
CA ILE A 2 3.39 10.98 11.85
C ILE A 2 3.80 9.78 12.72
N LYS A 3 3.89 8.59 12.12
CA LYS A 3 4.24 7.34 12.79
C LYS A 3 5.66 6.89 12.44
N PRO A 4 6.37 6.20 13.35
CA PRO A 4 7.63 5.56 13.01
C PRO A 4 7.40 4.42 12.01
N ILE A 5 8.36 4.24 11.09
CA ILE A 5 8.35 3.14 10.14
C ILE A 5 8.83 1.85 10.82
N VAL A 6 8.01 0.80 10.74
CA VAL A 6 8.34 -0.52 11.27
C VAL A 6 9.39 -1.20 10.37
N LYS A 7 10.46 -1.71 11.01
CA LYS A 7 11.55 -2.46 10.36
C LYS A 7 11.61 -3.93 10.78
N ASP A 8 10.77 -4.34 11.73
CA ASP A 8 10.72 -5.70 12.25
C ASP A 8 10.08 -6.64 11.22
N ILE A 9 10.90 -7.49 10.61
CA ILE A 9 10.47 -8.46 9.59
C ILE A 9 9.49 -9.50 10.13
N LEU A 10 9.56 -9.85 11.42
CA LEU A 10 8.64 -10.82 12.02
C LEU A 10 7.25 -10.22 12.19
N PHE A 11 7.16 -8.92 12.45
CA PHE A 11 5.90 -8.19 12.45
C PHE A 11 5.37 -7.99 11.03
N LEU A 12 6.22 -7.54 10.12
CA LEU A 12 5.83 -7.26 8.73
C LEU A 12 5.41 -8.51 7.97
N GLY A 13 5.94 -9.69 8.33
CA GLY A 13 5.55 -10.98 7.77
C GLY A 13 4.19 -11.51 8.23
N GLN A 14 3.44 -10.75 9.05
CA GLN A 14 2.12 -11.15 9.52
C GLN A 14 1.01 -10.62 8.63
N LYS A 15 -0.03 -11.45 8.43
CA LYS A 15 -1.22 -11.04 7.70
C LYS A 15 -1.98 -9.92 8.40
N SER A 16 -2.48 -8.99 7.59
CA SER A 16 -3.35 -7.90 8.01
C SER A 16 -4.82 -8.27 7.91
N GLU A 17 -5.60 -7.77 8.85
CA GLU A 17 -7.05 -7.98 8.92
C GLU A 17 -7.82 -6.93 8.10
N GLU A 18 -9.05 -7.25 7.74
CA GLU A 18 -9.94 -6.24 7.16
C GLU A 18 -10.12 -5.04 8.10
N ALA A 19 -10.12 -3.87 7.49
CA ALA A 19 -10.39 -2.60 8.14
C ALA A 19 -11.90 -2.33 8.18
N THR A 20 -12.31 -1.69 9.26
CA THR A 20 -13.67 -1.24 9.54
C THR A 20 -13.69 0.26 9.77
N LYS A 21 -14.87 0.85 9.92
CA LYS A 21 -15.00 2.29 10.23
C LYS A 21 -14.28 2.71 11.52
N ASN A 22 -14.02 1.78 12.44
CA ASN A 22 -13.27 2.04 13.66
C ASN A 22 -11.78 2.31 13.39
N ASP A 23 -11.27 1.93 12.21
CA ASP A 23 -9.87 2.05 11.83
C ASP A 23 -9.58 3.34 11.04
N ILE A 24 -10.54 4.28 10.95
CA ILE A 24 -10.42 5.48 10.10
C ILE A 24 -9.21 6.36 10.46
N VAL A 25 -8.80 6.36 11.74
CA VAL A 25 -7.63 7.09 12.24
C VAL A 25 -6.34 6.59 11.59
N VAL A 26 -6.27 5.31 11.23
CA VAL A 26 -5.11 4.70 10.56
C VAL A 26 -4.87 5.35 9.19
N ILE A 27 -5.95 5.77 8.52
CA ILE A 27 -5.85 6.46 7.22
C ILE A 27 -5.12 7.79 7.40
N ASP A 28 -5.47 8.56 8.44
CA ASP A 28 -4.82 9.85 8.72
C ASP A 28 -3.35 9.68 9.11
N ASP A 29 -3.06 8.69 9.95
CA ASP A 29 -1.69 8.35 10.33
C ASP A 29 -0.85 7.95 9.11
N LEU A 30 -1.40 7.15 8.20
CA LEU A 30 -0.75 6.78 6.94
C LEU A 30 -0.52 8.00 6.03
N ILE A 31 -1.52 8.86 5.86
CA ILE A 31 -1.40 10.06 5.03
C ILE A 31 -0.33 11.00 5.60
N ASP A 32 -0.36 11.29 6.90
CA ASP A 32 0.61 12.19 7.53
C ASP A 32 2.02 11.62 7.45
N THR A 33 2.16 10.30 7.64
CA THR A 33 3.46 9.62 7.54
C THR A 33 3.98 9.61 6.11
N LEU A 34 3.13 9.34 5.11
CA LEU A 34 3.53 9.39 3.70
C LEU A 34 3.94 10.82 3.32
N ARG A 35 3.17 11.84 3.72
CA ARG A 35 3.51 13.26 3.49
C ARG A 35 4.90 13.62 4.01
N ALA A 36 5.24 13.17 5.21
CA ALA A 36 6.54 13.42 5.82
C ALA A 36 7.71 12.71 5.10
N ASN A 37 7.43 11.76 4.20
CA ASN A 37 8.43 10.95 3.49
C ASN A 37 8.35 11.07 1.96
N LEU A 38 7.64 12.06 1.41
CA LEU A 38 7.38 12.18 -0.05
C LEU A 38 8.63 12.29 -0.92
N GLU A 39 9.77 12.75 -0.36
CA GLU A 39 11.02 12.82 -1.12
C GLU A 39 11.54 11.43 -1.53
N HIS A 40 11.16 10.38 -0.81
CA HIS A 40 11.72 9.03 -0.95
C HIS A 40 10.68 7.91 -0.89
N CYS A 41 9.38 8.24 -0.85
CA CYS A 41 8.31 7.27 -0.65
C CYS A 41 7.04 7.68 -1.41
N VAL A 42 6.41 6.71 -2.06
CA VAL A 42 5.21 6.90 -2.91
C VAL A 42 4.00 6.07 -2.45
N GLY A 43 4.18 5.22 -1.44
CA GLY A 43 3.15 4.32 -0.92
C GLY A 43 3.48 3.85 0.50
N LEU A 44 2.44 3.58 1.29
CA LEU A 44 2.55 3.00 2.63
C LEU A 44 1.33 2.10 2.93
N ALA A 45 1.59 0.94 3.52
CA ALA A 45 0.60 0.04 4.09
C ALA A 45 0.52 0.16 5.63
N GLY A 46 -0.64 -0.17 6.21
CA GLY A 46 -0.88 -0.06 7.65
C GLY A 46 0.15 -0.77 8.52
N ASN A 47 0.61 -1.96 8.12
CA ASN A 47 1.60 -2.72 8.90
C ASN A 47 2.96 -1.99 8.97
N MET A 48 3.31 -1.16 7.97
CA MET A 48 4.52 -0.35 7.97
C MET A 48 4.50 0.75 9.05
N ILE A 49 3.33 1.09 9.59
CA ILE A 49 3.16 2.00 10.74
C ILE A 49 2.68 1.27 12.00
N GLY A 50 2.82 -0.06 12.04
CA GLY A 50 2.51 -0.88 13.21
C GLY A 50 1.05 -1.31 13.34
N VAL A 51 0.22 -1.14 12.31
CA VAL A 51 -1.20 -1.47 12.35
C VAL A 51 -1.55 -2.53 11.30
N LYS A 52 -1.86 -3.76 11.71
CA LYS A 52 -2.20 -4.87 10.81
C LYS A 52 -3.62 -4.79 10.25
N LYS A 53 -3.93 -3.69 9.55
CA LYS A 53 -5.19 -3.47 8.84
C LYS A 53 -4.93 -3.26 7.35
N ARG A 54 -5.83 -3.79 6.52
CA ARG A 54 -5.78 -3.70 5.05
C ARG A 54 -6.12 -2.27 4.56
N ILE A 55 -5.26 -1.32 4.91
CA ILE A 55 -5.34 0.09 4.51
C ILE A 55 -3.99 0.45 3.92
N LEU A 56 -4.00 0.99 2.71
CA LEU A 56 -2.83 1.58 2.08
C LEU A 56 -3.14 3.00 1.63
N VAL A 57 -2.09 3.80 1.50
CA VAL A 57 -2.11 5.11 0.86
C VAL A 57 -1.03 5.16 -0.21
N PHE A 58 -1.28 5.86 -1.31
CA PHE A 58 -0.31 6.02 -2.38
C PHE A 58 -0.45 7.37 -3.06
N THR A 59 0.62 7.84 -3.70
CA THR A 59 0.63 9.10 -4.43
C THR A 59 0.14 8.93 -5.87
N VAL A 60 -0.71 9.84 -6.34
CA VAL A 60 -1.05 10.03 -7.75
C VAL A 60 -0.84 11.52 -8.08
N GLY A 61 0.28 11.82 -8.73
CA GLY A 61 0.72 13.22 -8.85
C GLY A 61 0.96 13.82 -7.46
N SER A 62 0.30 14.95 -7.16
CA SER A 62 0.36 15.59 -5.85
C SER A 62 -0.69 15.10 -4.85
N LEU A 63 -1.58 14.19 -5.25
CA LEU A 63 -2.66 13.68 -4.40
C LEU A 63 -2.21 12.42 -3.67
N ILE A 64 -2.63 12.27 -2.41
CA ILE A 64 -2.50 11.02 -1.66
C ILE A 64 -3.87 10.36 -1.60
N VAL A 65 -3.95 9.14 -2.12
CA VAL A 65 -5.20 8.39 -2.25
C VAL A 65 -5.19 7.23 -1.25
N PRO A 66 -6.15 7.17 -0.32
CA PRO A 66 -6.34 6.02 0.54
C PRO A 66 -7.16 4.94 -0.15
N MET A 67 -6.80 3.69 0.10
CA MET A 67 -7.46 2.50 -0.42
C MET A 67 -7.62 1.49 0.70
N ILE A 68 -8.88 1.20 1.03
CA ILE A 68 -9.26 0.34 2.16
C ILE A 68 -9.81 -0.98 1.63
N ASN A 69 -9.36 -2.09 2.22
CA ASN A 69 -9.72 -3.46 1.85
C ASN A 69 -9.67 -3.74 0.33
N PRO A 70 -8.59 -3.35 -0.38
CA PRO A 70 -8.54 -3.58 -1.81
C PRO A 70 -8.47 -5.06 -2.18
N VAL A 71 -9.06 -5.36 -3.33
CA VAL A 71 -9.06 -6.66 -3.99
C VAL A 71 -8.75 -6.45 -5.47
N ILE A 72 -7.69 -7.10 -5.96
CA ILE A 72 -7.39 -7.10 -7.40
C ILE A 72 -8.29 -8.11 -8.09
N LEU A 73 -9.14 -7.62 -8.98
CA LEU A 73 -10.09 -8.42 -9.77
C LEU A 73 -9.47 -8.95 -11.07
N LYS A 74 -8.52 -8.19 -11.66
CA LYS A 74 -7.85 -8.55 -12.91
C LYS A 74 -6.39 -8.07 -12.91
N LYS A 75 -5.52 -8.82 -13.57
CA LYS A 75 -4.09 -8.53 -13.73
C LYS A 75 -3.68 -8.81 -15.17
N GLU A 76 -2.95 -7.89 -15.80
CA GLU A 76 -2.47 -8.04 -17.18
C GLU A 76 -1.03 -7.54 -17.33
N LYS A 77 -0.32 -8.12 -18.32
CA LYS A 77 1.06 -7.77 -18.71
C LYS A 77 2.08 -7.89 -17.57
N LEU A 78 2.52 -9.11 -17.31
CA LEU A 78 3.59 -9.39 -16.34
C LEU A 78 4.93 -8.82 -16.83
N TYR A 79 5.63 -8.10 -15.98
CA TYR A 79 6.97 -7.56 -16.24
C TYR A 79 7.87 -7.67 -15.00
N GLU A 80 9.18 -7.60 -15.21
CA GLU A 80 10.18 -7.55 -14.14
C GLU A 80 10.54 -6.11 -13.82
N THR A 81 10.72 -5.82 -12.53
CA THR A 81 11.04 -4.49 -12.02
C THR A 81 11.90 -4.60 -10.76
N GLU A 82 12.40 -3.47 -10.29
CA GLU A 82 13.10 -3.35 -9.01
C GLU A 82 12.32 -2.40 -8.09
N GLU A 83 12.20 -2.79 -6.83
CA GLU A 83 11.48 -2.03 -5.81
C GLU A 83 12.37 -1.81 -4.59
N SER A 84 12.10 -0.73 -3.86
CA SER A 84 12.58 -0.50 -2.51
C SER A 84 11.38 -0.27 -1.59
N CYS A 85 11.57 -0.44 -0.29
CA CYS A 85 10.52 -0.27 0.70
C CYS A 85 11.08 0.51 1.87
N LEU A 86 10.33 1.49 2.42
CA LEU A 86 10.78 2.19 3.62
C LEU A 86 11.02 1.25 4.80
N SER A 87 10.46 0.04 4.82
CA SER A 87 10.72 -0.94 5.87
C SER A 87 12.03 -1.73 5.70
N LEU A 88 12.65 -1.69 4.52
CA LEU A 88 13.81 -2.52 4.17
C LEU A 88 14.97 -1.68 3.60
N ILE A 89 16.19 -2.24 3.58
CA ILE A 89 17.36 -1.59 2.99
C ILE A 89 17.62 -2.18 1.60
N GLY A 90 17.85 -1.30 0.62
CA GLY A 90 18.25 -1.66 -0.75
C GLY A 90 17.08 -1.88 -1.71
N PHE A 91 17.44 -2.34 -2.91
CA PHE A 91 16.51 -2.66 -3.99
C PHE A 91 16.43 -4.16 -4.20
N ARG A 92 15.27 -4.65 -4.61
CA ARG A 92 15.00 -6.06 -4.86
C ARG A 92 14.20 -6.25 -6.12
N LYS A 93 14.57 -7.28 -6.90
CA LYS A 93 13.86 -7.65 -8.12
C LYS A 93 12.55 -8.33 -7.77
N THR A 94 11.48 -7.95 -8.47
CA THR A 94 10.16 -8.55 -8.32
C THR A 94 9.42 -8.57 -9.65
N LYS A 95 8.26 -9.21 -9.68
CA LYS A 95 7.37 -9.27 -10.84
C LYS A 95 6.06 -8.57 -10.53
N ARG A 96 5.62 -7.74 -11.47
CA ARG A 96 4.41 -6.93 -11.36
C ARG A 96 3.60 -6.99 -12.63
N TYR A 97 2.34 -6.61 -12.54
CA TYR A 97 1.44 -6.49 -13.67
C TYR A 97 1.31 -5.01 -14.05
N GLU A 98 1.52 -4.65 -15.31
CA GLU A 98 1.42 -3.26 -15.77
C GLU A 98 0.00 -2.71 -15.67
N MET A 99 -1.01 -3.57 -15.61
CA MET A 99 -2.40 -3.18 -15.45
C MET A 99 -3.09 -4.07 -14.41
N ILE A 100 -3.81 -3.43 -13.49
CA ILE A 100 -4.66 -4.09 -12.50
C ILE A 100 -6.04 -3.44 -12.48
N GLU A 101 -7.10 -4.24 -12.32
CA GLU A 101 -8.43 -3.76 -11.95
C GLU A 101 -8.63 -4.04 -10.45
N VAL A 102 -8.97 -3.01 -9.69
CA VAL A 102 -9.08 -3.09 -8.22
C VAL A 102 -10.46 -2.63 -7.76
N GLU A 103 -11.11 -3.44 -6.92
CA GLU A 103 -12.24 -3.03 -6.09
C GLU A 103 -11.73 -2.67 -4.69
N TYR A 104 -12.18 -1.56 -4.14
CA TYR A 104 -11.77 -1.08 -2.82
C TYR A 104 -12.81 -0.16 -2.21
N LEU A 105 -12.62 0.20 -0.93
CA LEU A 105 -13.38 1.25 -0.26
C LEU A 105 -12.54 2.54 -0.18
N ASP A 106 -13.14 3.67 -0.49
CA ASP A 106 -12.53 4.97 -0.27
C ASP A 106 -12.55 5.38 1.22
N ARG A 107 -12.02 6.56 1.54
CA ARG A 107 -12.00 7.10 2.91
C ARG A 107 -13.37 7.16 3.58
N ASN A 108 -14.44 7.33 2.80
CA ASN A 108 -15.81 7.38 3.31
C ASN A 108 -16.46 5.99 3.37
N PHE A 109 -15.68 4.93 3.21
CA PHE A 109 -16.13 3.54 3.11
C PHE A 109 -17.11 3.30 1.95
N LYS A 110 -17.02 4.09 0.89
CA LYS A 110 -17.80 3.88 -0.34
C LYS A 110 -17.02 3.00 -1.30
N LYS A 111 -17.71 2.02 -1.89
CA LYS A 111 -17.13 1.13 -2.89
C LYS A 111 -16.69 1.90 -4.14
N GLN A 112 -15.49 1.58 -4.59
CA GLN A 112 -14.86 2.06 -5.79
C GLN A 112 -14.37 0.86 -6.60
N LYS A 113 -14.38 1.00 -7.92
CA LYS A 113 -13.81 0.02 -8.86
C LYS A 113 -13.06 0.79 -9.95
N GLN A 114 -11.78 0.51 -10.10
CA GLN A 114 -10.92 1.30 -10.99
C GLN A 114 -9.79 0.47 -11.59
N VAL A 115 -9.39 0.81 -12.82
CA VAL A 115 -8.21 0.28 -13.48
C VAL A 115 -7.02 1.20 -13.20
N PHE A 116 -5.91 0.62 -12.74
CA PHE A 116 -4.64 1.30 -12.54
C PHE A 116 -3.60 0.71 -13.48
N THR A 117 -2.69 1.55 -13.96
CA THR A 117 -1.64 1.14 -14.91
C THR A 117 -0.27 1.67 -14.51
N GLY A 118 0.77 1.07 -15.10
CA GLY A 118 2.17 1.51 -14.97
C GLY A 118 2.64 1.56 -13.52
N PHE A 119 3.36 2.62 -13.17
CA PHE A 119 3.97 2.75 -11.84
C PHE A 119 2.94 2.79 -10.70
N THR A 120 1.75 3.38 -10.91
CA THR A 120 0.68 3.36 -9.90
C THR A 120 0.18 1.94 -9.63
N ALA A 121 0.03 1.13 -10.69
CA ALA A 121 -0.31 -0.28 -10.52
C ALA A 121 0.78 -1.03 -9.73
N GLN A 122 2.05 -0.74 -10.00
CA GLN A 122 3.19 -1.30 -9.26
C GLN A 122 3.13 -0.96 -7.77
N ILE A 123 2.93 0.31 -7.42
CA ILE A 123 2.82 0.76 -6.01
C ILE A 123 1.68 0.02 -5.31
N ILE A 124 0.48 0.00 -5.90
CA ILE A 124 -0.68 -0.65 -5.27
C ILE A 124 -0.41 -2.15 -5.05
N GLN A 125 0.21 -2.84 -6.00
CA GLN A 125 0.59 -4.25 -5.82
C GLN A 125 1.59 -4.43 -4.68
N HIS A 126 2.61 -3.57 -4.59
CA HIS A 126 3.57 -3.58 -3.49
C HIS A 126 2.89 -3.39 -2.13
N GLU A 127 2.06 -2.35 -2.00
CA GLU A 127 1.39 -2.06 -0.74
C GLU A 127 0.35 -3.13 -0.36
N MET A 128 -0.22 -3.83 -1.35
CA MET A 128 -1.11 -4.97 -1.09
C MET A 128 -0.36 -6.23 -0.65
N ASP A 129 0.87 -6.46 -1.10
CA ASP A 129 1.70 -7.59 -0.66
C ASP A 129 1.97 -7.54 0.85
N HIS A 130 2.17 -6.33 1.40
CA HIS A 130 2.30 -6.09 2.84
C HIS A 130 1.11 -6.63 3.65
N PHE A 131 -0.10 -6.63 3.09
CA PHE A 131 -1.26 -7.18 3.77
C PHE A 131 -1.20 -8.69 3.93
N GLU A 132 -0.49 -9.38 3.05
CA GLU A 132 -0.30 -10.83 3.10
C GLU A 132 0.99 -11.23 3.84
N GLY A 133 1.72 -10.26 4.39
CA GLY A 133 3.02 -10.48 5.01
C GLY A 133 4.12 -10.76 3.98
N ILE A 134 3.91 -10.40 2.71
CA ILE A 134 4.89 -10.56 1.65
C ILE A 134 5.70 -9.27 1.58
N ILE A 135 6.97 -9.37 1.97
CA ILE A 135 7.95 -8.29 1.84
C ILE A 135 8.86 -8.59 0.65
N ILE A 136 9.20 -7.57 -0.13
CA ILE A 136 10.04 -7.70 -1.33
C ILE A 136 11.43 -8.25 -1.04
#